data_AF-B4I1M2-F1
#
_entry.id   AF-B4I1M2-F1
#
_cell.length_a   1.000
_cell.length_b   1.000
_cell.length_c   1.000
_cell.angle_alpha   90.00
_cell.angle_beta   90.00
_cell.angle_gamma   90.00
#
_symmetry.space_group_name_H-M   'P 1'
#
loop_
_entity.id
_entity.type
_entity.pdbx_description
1 polymer ?
#
loop_
_entity_poly.entity_id
_entity_poly.type
_entity_poly.pdbx_seq_one_letter_code
_entity_poly.pdbx_strand_id
1 'polypeptide(L)'
;MADKVNVCIVGSGNWGSAIAKIVGANAAALPEFEERVTMFVYEELIDGKKLTEIINETHENVKYLKDTSCPRMWDTSIMPSPKL
;
A
#
# COMPACT_ATOMS: atom_id res chain seq x y z
N MET A 1 17.80 17.03 14.74
CA MET A 1 17.21 15.68 14.54
C MET A 1 17.42 15.36 13.07
N ALA A 2 17.83 14.14 12.74
CA ALA A 2 17.85 13.72 11.34
C ALA A 2 16.41 13.64 10.84
N ASP A 3 16.16 14.05 9.60
CA ASP A 3 14.84 13.92 8.98
C ASP A 3 14.48 12.43 8.88
N LYS A 4 13.22 12.10 9.15
CA LYS A 4 12.71 10.74 9.04
C LYS A 4 12.69 10.28 7.59
N VAL A 5 12.87 8.97 7.37
CA VAL A 5 12.91 8.37 6.05
C VAL A 5 11.50 7.97 5.60
N ASN A 6 11.12 8.41 4.41
CA ASN A 6 9.89 7.97 3.74
C ASN A 6 10.12 6.63 3.04
N VAL A 7 9.17 5.70 3.19
CA VAL A 7 9.22 4.38 2.56
C VAL A 7 8.09 4.24 1.54
N CYS A 8 8.41 3.71 0.37
CA CYS A 8 7.46 3.48 -0.70
C CYS A 8 7.60 2.06 -1.26
N ILE A 9 6.47 1.41 -1.52
CA ILE A 9 6.37 0.08 -2.11
C ILE A 9 5.84 0.20 -3.52
N VAL A 10 6.59 -0.31 -4.50
CA VAL A 10 6.17 -0.35 -5.90
C VAL A 10 5.72 -1.77 -6.24
N GLY A 11 4.41 -1.96 -6.38
CA GLY A 11 3.81 -3.26 -6.70
C GLY A 11 2.77 -3.71 -5.67
N SER A 12 1.72 -4.37 -6.16
CA SER A 12 0.50 -4.67 -5.40
C SER A 12 -0.02 -6.10 -5.53
N GLY A 13 0.81 -7.00 -6.06
CA GLY A 13 0.52 -8.43 -6.05
C GLY A 13 0.54 -9.03 -4.64
N ASN A 14 0.38 -10.36 -4.54
CA ASN A 14 0.30 -11.07 -3.26
C ASN A 14 1.49 -10.74 -2.34
N TRP A 15 2.72 -10.84 -2.88
CA TRP A 15 3.92 -10.52 -2.12
C TRP A 15 4.04 -9.03 -1.77
N GLY A 16 3.67 -8.13 -2.70
CA GLY A 16 3.67 -6.68 -2.46
C GLY A 16 2.73 -6.29 -1.32
N SER A 17 1.57 -6.93 -1.24
CA SER A 17 0.60 -6.73 -0.17
C SER A 17 1.09 -7.33 1.16
N ALA A 18 1.69 -8.52 1.13
CA ALA A 18 2.24 -9.14 2.34
C ALA A 18 3.39 -8.31 2.94
N ILE A 19 4.32 -7.84 2.11
CA ILE A 19 5.46 -7.05 2.59
C ILE A 19 5.02 -5.67 3.06
N ALA A 20 4.00 -5.07 2.45
CA ALA A 20 3.44 -3.80 2.91
C ALA A 20 2.96 -3.86 4.35
N LYS A 21 2.50 -5.03 4.83
CA LYS A 21 2.06 -5.21 6.22
C LYS A 21 3.21 -5.16 7.19
N ILE A 22 4.28 -5.86 6.85
CA ILE A 22 5.49 -5.93 7.65
C ILE A 22 6.18 -4.55 7.67
N VAL A 23 6.31 -3.92 6.50
CA VAL A 23 6.92 -2.60 6.36
C VAL A 23 6.12 -1.52 7.08
N GLY A 24 4.79 -1.50 6.93
CA GLY A 24 3.93 -0.55 7.64
C GLY A 24 4.03 -0.68 9.16
N ALA A 25 4.05 -1.91 9.69
CA ALA A 25 4.22 -2.15 11.12
C ALA A 25 5.59 -1.66 11.64
N ASN A 26 6.66 -1.89 10.88
CA ASN A 26 8.00 -1.42 11.26
C ASN A 26 8.14 0.09 11.16
N ALA A 27 7.58 0.71 10.12
CA ALA A 27 7.62 2.16 9.92
C ALA A 27 6.90 2.91 11.06
N ALA A 28 5.84 2.34 11.62
CA ALA A 28 5.16 2.89 12.80
C ALA A 28 5.92 2.66 14.11
N ALA A 29 6.69 1.57 14.22
CA ALA A 29 7.41 1.20 15.44
C ALA A 29 8.77 1.89 15.59
N LEU A 30 9.40 2.26 14.48
CA LEU A 30 10.76 2.77 14.42
C LEU A 30 10.79 4.30 14.26
N PRO A 31 11.48 5.05 15.13
CA PRO A 31 11.49 6.52 15.10
C PRO A 31 12.20 7.12 13.88
N GLU A 32 13.00 6.33 13.17
CA GLU A 32 13.74 6.74 11.97
C GLU A 32 12.85 6.87 10.73
N PHE A 33 11.63 6.34 10.76
CA PHE A 33 10.73 6.28 9.61
C PHE A 33 9.48 7.12 9.80
N GLU A 34 8.91 7.55 8.68
CA GLU A 34 7.56 8.10 8.64
C GLU A 34 6.53 6.98 8.77
N GLU A 35 5.48 7.19 9.59
CA GLU A 35 4.44 6.19 9.85
C GLU A 35 3.64 5.85 8.58
N ARG A 36 3.49 6.83 7.69
CA ARG A 36 2.80 6.65 6.41
C ARG A 36 3.71 5.93 5.41
N VAL A 37 3.22 4.80 4.90
CA VAL A 37 3.87 4.05 3.82
C VAL A 37 3.00 4.14 2.57
N THR A 38 3.58 4.67 1.47
CA THR A 38 2.89 4.76 0.19
C THR A 38 3.05 3.47 -0.60
N MET A 39 1.93 2.91 -1.07
CA MET A 39 1.92 1.71 -1.90
C MET A 39 1.39 2.03 -3.30
N PHE A 40 2.21 1.74 -4.30
CA PHE A 40 1.91 1.95 -5.70
C PHE A 40 1.18 0.74 -6.29
N VAL A 41 -0.08 0.95 -6.63
CA VAL A 41 -1.00 -0.09 -7.12
C VAL A 41 -1.23 0.15 -8.62
N TYR A 42 -1.14 -0.91 -9.42
CA TYR A 42 -1.55 -0.82 -10.82
C TYR A 42 -3.08 -0.71 -10.85
N GLU A 43 -3.60 0.28 -11.56
CA GLU A 43 -5.04 0.54 -11.53
C GLU A 43 -5.81 -0.56 -12.27
N GLU A 44 -6.68 -1.24 -11.55
CA GLU A 44 -7.55 -2.29 -12.05
C GLU A 44 -9.00 -2.02 -11.65
N LEU A 45 -9.96 -2.46 -12.47
CA LEU A 45 -11.39 -2.37 -12.16
C LEU A 45 -11.88 -3.70 -11.59
N ILE A 46 -12.43 -3.66 -10.37
CA ILE A 46 -13.09 -4.79 -9.71
C ILE A 46 -14.54 -4.38 -9.48
N ASP A 47 -15.48 -5.10 -10.09
CA ASP A 47 -16.92 -4.82 -9.99
C ASP A 47 -17.28 -3.35 -10.30
N GLY A 48 -16.57 -2.74 -11.25
CA GLY A 48 -16.77 -1.34 -11.67
C GLY A 48 -16.14 -0.29 -10.75
N LYS A 49 -15.44 -0.68 -9.68
CA LYS A 49 -14.68 0.20 -8.79
C LYS A 49 -13.18 0.06 -8.99
N LYS A 50 -12.43 1.14 -8.75
CA LYS A 50 -10.97 1.11 -8.83
C LYS A 50 -10.40 0.33 -7.64
N LEU A 51 -9.44 -0.56 -7.90
CA LEU A 51 -8.78 -1.36 -6.86
C LEU A 51 -8.13 -0.47 -5.79
N THR A 52 -7.58 0.68 -6.17
CA THR A 52 -7.02 1.68 -5.25
C THR A 52 -8.08 2.26 -4.31
N GLU A 53 -9.26 2.57 -4.81
CA GLU A 53 -10.40 3.05 -3.99
C GLU A 53 -10.85 1.96 -3.02
N ILE A 54 -10.99 0.71 -3.49
CA ILE A 54 -11.37 -0.41 -2.63
C ILE A 54 -10.33 -0.59 -1.51
N ILE A 55 -9.04 -0.58 -1.82
CA ILE A 55 -7.99 -0.74 -0.81
C ILE A 55 -7.98 0.43 0.17
N ASN A 56 -8.17 1.67 -0.29
CA ASN A 56 -8.19 2.84 0.59
C ASN A 56 -9.43 2.89 1.49
N GLU A 57 -10.59 2.40 1.03
CA GLU A 57 -11.84 2.37 1.81
C GLU A 57 -11.90 1.20 2.79
N THR A 58 -11.55 -0.01 2.31
CA THR A 58 -11.71 -1.26 3.07
C THR A 58 -10.45 -1.64 3.84
N HIS A 59 -9.31 -1.05 3.50
CA HIS A 59 -7.99 -1.52 3.92
C HIS A 59 -7.81 -3.01 3.62
N GLU A 60 -8.24 -3.46 2.46
CA GLU A 60 -8.09 -4.85 2.01
C GLU A 60 -7.78 -4.91 0.51
N ASN A 61 -6.78 -5.72 0.14
CA ASN A 61 -6.54 -6.05 -1.25
C ASN A 61 -7.39 -7.26 -1.66
N VAL A 62 -8.66 -7.00 -1.99
CA VAL A 62 -9.66 -8.02 -2.31
C VAL A 62 -9.28 -8.98 -3.46
N LYS A 63 -8.30 -8.60 -4.29
CA LYS A 63 -7.80 -9.42 -5.40
C LYS A 63 -6.60 -10.29 -5.03
N TYR A 64 -5.59 -9.70 -4.39
CA TYR A 64 -4.29 -10.35 -4.19
C TYR A 64 -4.06 -10.84 -2.75
N LEU A 65 -4.85 -10.36 -1.79
CA LEU A 65 -4.73 -10.75 -0.39
C LEU A 65 -6.09 -10.65 0.33
N LYS A 66 -7.02 -11.49 -0.10
CA LYS A 66 -8.37 -11.60 0.47
C LYS A 66 -8.31 -12.02 1.93
N ASP A 67 -9.24 -11.52 2.74
CA ASP A 67 -9.43 -11.81 4.16
C ASP A 67 -8.29 -11.34 5.09
N THR A 68 -7.34 -10.54 4.58
CA THR A 68 -6.26 -9.95 5.38
C THR A 68 -6.37 -8.44 5.42
N SER A 69 -6.77 -7.91 6.57
CA SER A 69 -6.78 -6.47 6.81
C SER A 69 -5.37 -5.88 6.71
N CYS A 70 -5.27 -4.82 5.94
CA CYS A 70 -4.13 -3.96 5.77
C CYS A 70 -4.09 -2.93 6.92
N PRO A 71 -2.92 -2.62 7.47
CA PRO A 71 -2.75 -1.51 8.41
C PRO A 71 -3.37 -0.21 7.89
N ARG A 72 -4.10 0.52 8.76
CA ARG A 72 -4.72 1.83 8.46
C ARG A 72 -3.74 2.92 7.97
N MET A 73 -2.45 2.66 8.13
CA MET A 73 -1.32 3.53 7.80
C MET A 73 -0.82 3.34 6.36
N TRP A 74 -1.47 2.47 5.57
CA TRP A 74 -1.25 2.38 4.14
C TRP A 74 -2.03 3.45 3.39
N ASP A 75 -1.34 4.18 2.55
CA ASP A 75 -1.95 5.07 1.57
C ASP A 75 -1.61 4.56 0.17
N THR A 76 -2.63 4.15 -0.59
CA THR A 76 -2.39 3.68 -1.96
C THR A 76 -2.40 4.85 -2.94
N SER A 77 -1.37 4.89 -3.77
CA SER A 77 -1.29 5.81 -4.91
C SER A 77 -1.34 5.01 -6.20
N ILE A 78 -2.01 5.56 -7.21
CA ILE A 78 -2.06 4.95 -8.54
C ILE A 78 -0.65 4.99 -9.14
N MET A 79 -0.13 3.85 -9.60
CA MET A 79 1.08 3.89 -10.43
C MET A 79 0.79 4.68 -11.69
N PRO A 80 1.57 5.73 -12.01
CA PRO A 80 1.46 6.34 -13.32
C PRO A 80 1.69 5.25 -14.35
N SER A 81 0.75 5.07 -15.29
CA SER A 81 0.91 4.13 -16.39
C SER A 81 2.29 4.36 -17.00
N PRO A 82 3.09 3.30 -17.23
CA PRO A 82 4.24 3.45 -18.10
C PRO A 82 3.67 3.95 -19.43
N LYS A 83 3.98 5.20 -19.78
CA LYS A 83 3.72 5.70 -21.12
C LYS A 83 4.61 4.85 -22.02
N LEU A 84 4.01 3.88 -22.71
CA LEU A 84 4.59 3.26 -23.89
C LEU A 84 4.63 4.31 -25.01
#